data_AF-A0A521S8W9-F1
#
_entry.id   AF-A0A521S8W9-F1
#
_cell.length_a   1.000
_cell.length_b   1.000
_cell.length_c   1.000
_cell.angle_alpha   90.00
_cell.angle_beta   90.00
_cell.angle_gamma   90.00
#
_symmetry.space_group_name_H-M   'P 1'
#
loop_
_entity.id
_entity.type
_entity.pdbx_description
1 polymer ?
#
loop_
_entity_poly.entity_id
_entity_poly.type
_entity_poly.pdbx_seq_one_letter_code
_entity_poly.pdbx_strand_id
1 'polypeptide(L)'
;MRMRLTLVSFVAALFLPLAASAAAPSCDAPVAPGTRVRAVSGAEEAVDIVCLGEYLRSPGHAGVVYVADDFKARAFVSDVQFFTYEPDFRHVRLVSDATVESLPAGDPMLPKAGSALVQVPGQAAVYALVANPERPLYPVARLLTSERVATTAYGTHWEELIVPVTGSQLALFVPGAAVSLTEVLPKDTLLSLPILTRQMTSFLTSFAWAGYVPRLALGR
;
A
#
# COMPACT_ATOMS: atom_id res chain seq x y z
N MET A 1 31.85 64.58 14.69
CA MET A 1 32.04 63.30 13.96
C MET A 1 31.84 62.13 14.93
N ARG A 2 30.67 61.51 14.92
CA ARG A 2 30.43 60.22 15.61
C ARG A 2 29.54 59.36 14.70
N MET A 3 30.16 58.30 14.22
CA MET A 3 29.68 57.31 13.28
C MET A 3 28.77 56.33 14.05
N ARG A 4 27.50 56.17 13.63
CA ARG A 4 26.60 55.14 14.16
C ARG A 4 26.52 53.99 13.16
N LEU A 5 27.06 52.86 13.59
CA LEU A 5 27.06 51.58 12.90
C LEU A 5 25.63 51.02 12.84
N THR A 6 25.12 50.78 11.64
CA THR A 6 23.85 50.11 11.38
C THR A 6 24.05 48.60 11.57
N LEU A 7 23.40 48.02 12.57
CA LEU A 7 23.39 46.57 12.80
C LEU A 7 22.38 45.94 11.85
N VAL A 8 22.85 45.26 10.80
CA VAL A 8 22.00 44.46 9.92
C VAL A 8 21.76 43.12 10.60
N SER A 9 20.55 42.92 11.12
CA SER A 9 20.13 41.67 11.75
C SER A 9 19.78 40.65 10.67
N PHE A 10 20.70 39.72 10.38
CA PHE A 10 20.46 38.55 9.55
C PHE A 10 19.67 37.52 10.37
N VAL A 11 18.35 37.46 10.18
CA VAL A 11 17.54 36.33 10.67
C VAL A 11 17.64 35.21 9.64
N ALA A 12 18.58 34.29 9.87
CA ALA A 12 18.62 33.02 9.15
C ALA A 12 17.45 32.16 9.66
N ALA A 13 16.33 32.18 8.94
CA ALA A 13 15.24 31.25 9.20
C ALA A 13 15.73 29.84 8.85
N LEU A 14 15.94 29.05 9.91
CA LEU A 14 16.25 27.63 9.85
C LEU A 14 15.14 26.91 9.08
N PHE A 15 15.41 26.53 7.83
CA PHE A 15 14.62 25.52 7.13
C PHE A 15 14.96 24.17 7.78
N LEU A 16 14.13 23.73 8.73
CA LEU A 16 14.11 22.33 9.15
C LEU A 16 13.44 21.53 8.04
N PRO A 17 14.12 20.57 7.39
CA PRO A 17 13.42 19.62 6.55
C PRO A 17 12.57 18.76 7.49
N LEU A 18 11.25 18.84 7.35
CA LEU A 18 10.30 17.89 7.92
C LEU A 18 10.53 16.55 7.20
N ALA A 19 11.53 15.79 7.63
CA ALA A 19 11.64 14.40 7.26
C ALA A 19 10.41 13.70 7.82
N ALA A 20 9.51 13.25 6.94
CA ALA A 20 8.47 12.31 7.28
C ALA A 20 9.14 11.09 7.92
N SER A 21 9.05 10.99 9.24
CA SER A 21 9.45 9.81 9.99
C SER A 21 8.45 8.71 9.64
N ALA A 22 8.72 7.97 8.57
CA ALA A 22 8.26 6.59 8.50
C ALA A 22 8.89 5.89 9.72
N ALA A 23 8.08 5.64 10.75
CA ALA A 23 8.55 4.91 11.92
C ALA A 23 9.18 3.59 11.44
N ALA A 24 10.43 3.35 11.84
CA ALA A 24 11.07 2.07 11.59
C ALA A 24 10.21 0.95 12.20
N PRO A 25 10.15 -0.24 11.57
CA PRO A 25 9.36 -1.36 12.08
C PRO A 25 9.75 -1.66 13.53
N SER A 26 8.84 -1.47 14.50
CA SER A 26 9.10 -1.81 15.89
C SER A 26 8.90 -3.30 16.09
N CYS A 27 9.98 -3.99 16.45
CA CYS A 27 9.96 -5.40 16.83
C CYS A 27 9.57 -5.54 18.30
N ASP A 28 8.35 -5.12 18.66
CA ASP A 28 7.82 -5.32 20.01
C ASP A 28 6.98 -6.62 20.04
N ALA A 29 7.62 -7.70 20.53
CA ALA A 29 7.11 -9.08 20.69
C ALA A 29 7.05 -9.95 19.40
N PRO A 30 8.15 -10.61 19.00
CA PRO A 30 8.15 -11.48 17.83
C PRO A 30 7.21 -12.69 18.00
N VAL A 31 6.66 -13.20 16.89
CA VAL A 31 6.24 -14.61 16.86
C VAL A 31 7.43 -15.43 17.36
N ALA A 32 7.25 -16.13 18.47
CA ALA A 32 8.36 -16.80 19.14
C ALA A 32 9.01 -17.80 18.15
N PRO A 33 10.33 -17.69 17.90
CA PRO A 33 11.01 -18.58 16.97
C PRO A 33 10.89 -20.02 17.46
N GLY A 34 10.60 -20.93 16.53
CA GLY A 34 10.38 -22.35 16.80
C GLY A 34 10.28 -23.14 15.51
N THR A 35 9.97 -24.42 15.59
CA THR A 35 9.64 -25.24 14.42
C THR A 35 8.14 -25.49 14.39
N ARG A 36 7.53 -25.40 13.21
CA ARG A 36 6.15 -25.81 12.99
C ARG A 36 6.09 -26.74 11.79
N VAL A 37 5.17 -27.70 11.88
CA VAL A 37 4.82 -28.54 10.75
C VAL A 37 3.93 -27.73 9.82
N ARG A 38 4.40 -27.49 8.60
CA ARG A 38 3.60 -26.82 7.57
C ARG A 38 2.33 -27.61 7.28
N ALA A 39 1.19 -26.93 7.23
CA ALA A 39 -0.10 -27.59 7.11
C ALA A 39 -0.27 -28.40 5.81
N VAL A 40 0.32 -27.94 4.72
CA VAL A 40 0.14 -28.52 3.38
C VAL A 40 1.09 -29.69 3.11
N SER A 41 2.36 -29.59 3.54
CA SER A 41 3.39 -30.60 3.20
C SER A 41 3.70 -31.56 4.35
N GLY A 42 3.36 -31.22 5.60
CA GLY A 42 3.76 -32.00 6.77
C GLY A 42 5.25 -31.90 7.11
N ALA A 43 6.00 -31.01 6.44
CA ALA A 43 7.42 -30.79 6.72
C ALA A 43 7.60 -29.82 7.89
N GLU A 44 8.60 -30.07 8.75
CA GLU A 44 9.02 -29.11 9.76
C GLU A 44 9.77 -27.94 9.11
N GLU A 45 9.26 -26.74 9.32
CA GLU A 45 9.85 -25.49 8.86
C GLU A 45 10.11 -24.57 10.07
N ALA A 46 11.21 -23.82 10.02
CA ALA A 46 11.51 -22.83 11.03
C ALA A 46 10.53 -21.65 10.94
N VAL A 47 10.06 -21.18 12.09
CA VAL A 47 9.26 -19.96 12.22
C VAL A 47 10.23 -18.80 12.47
N ASP A 48 10.27 -17.88 11.51
CA ASP A 48 11.11 -16.69 11.55
C ASP A 48 10.54 -15.67 12.53
N ILE A 49 11.43 -14.86 13.12
CA ILE A 49 11.02 -13.66 13.86
C ILE A 49 10.45 -12.65 12.86
N VAL A 50 9.27 -12.12 13.15
CA VAL A 50 8.54 -11.14 12.33
C VAL A 50 8.32 -9.85 13.12
N CYS A 51 8.37 -8.70 12.44
CA CYS A 51 8.10 -7.38 13.03
C CYS A 51 6.88 -6.71 12.37
N LEU A 52 6.23 -5.79 13.10
CA LEU A 52 5.13 -4.99 12.56
C LEU A 52 5.62 -4.12 11.42
N GLY A 53 4.80 -3.96 10.39
CA GLY A 53 5.15 -3.16 9.21
C GLY A 53 5.94 -3.91 8.14
N GLU A 54 6.30 -5.18 8.37
CA GLU A 54 7.03 -5.96 7.38
C GLU A 54 6.13 -6.46 6.24
N TYR A 55 6.72 -6.57 5.06
CA TYR A 55 6.15 -7.29 3.94
C TYR A 55 6.80 -8.66 3.83
N LEU A 56 5.98 -9.71 3.86
CA LEU A 56 6.42 -11.09 3.84
C LEU A 56 5.94 -11.78 2.57
N ARG A 57 6.71 -12.77 2.13
CA ARG A 57 6.29 -13.75 1.13
C ARG A 57 6.86 -15.10 1.50
N SER A 58 6.21 -16.17 1.08
CA SER A 58 6.68 -17.53 1.27
C SER A 58 6.45 -18.37 0.00
N PRO A 59 7.19 -19.47 -0.21
CA PRO A 59 7.08 -20.26 -1.44
C PRO A 59 5.68 -20.83 -1.70
N GLY A 60 4.95 -21.21 -0.67
CA GLY A 60 3.58 -21.71 -0.74
C GLY A 60 2.51 -20.62 -0.89
N HIS A 61 2.85 -19.35 -0.67
CA HIS A 61 1.93 -18.22 -0.77
C HIS A 61 2.43 -17.24 -1.84
N ALA A 62 1.82 -17.28 -3.02
CA ALA A 62 2.23 -16.45 -4.15
C ALA A 62 2.00 -14.93 -3.94
N GLY A 63 1.16 -14.53 -2.99
CA GLY A 63 0.89 -13.12 -2.68
C GLY A 63 1.82 -12.57 -1.60
N VAL A 64 2.02 -11.25 -1.60
CA VAL A 64 2.66 -10.54 -0.48
C VAL A 64 1.68 -10.41 0.68
N VAL A 65 2.18 -10.51 1.90
CA VAL A 65 1.44 -10.31 3.14
C VAL A 65 2.07 -9.15 3.90
N TYR A 66 1.24 -8.24 4.40
CA TYR A 66 1.66 -7.18 5.32
C TYR A 66 1.39 -7.61 6.77
N VAL A 67 2.35 -7.37 7.66
CA VAL A 67 2.20 -7.65 9.09
C VAL A 67 1.64 -6.40 9.77
N ALA A 68 0.33 -6.42 10.00
CA ALA A 68 -0.38 -5.33 10.65
C ALA A 68 -0.37 -5.48 12.18
N ASP A 69 -1.07 -4.57 12.86
CA ASP A 69 -1.31 -4.61 14.31
C ASP A 69 -1.80 -5.98 14.78
N ASP A 70 -1.48 -6.33 16.03
CA ASP A 70 -1.70 -7.67 16.61
C ASP A 70 -1.02 -8.82 15.83
N PHE A 71 0.02 -8.53 15.03
CA PHE A 71 0.68 -9.49 14.14
C PHE A 71 -0.26 -10.14 13.11
N LYS A 72 -1.33 -9.45 12.72
CA LYS A 72 -2.25 -9.97 11.71
C LYS A 72 -1.61 -9.96 10.33
N ALA A 73 -1.60 -11.11 9.68
CA ALA A 73 -1.23 -11.26 8.29
C ALA A 73 -2.35 -10.73 7.38
N ARG A 74 -2.10 -9.60 6.70
CA ARG A 74 -3.02 -9.00 5.74
C ARG A 74 -2.50 -9.20 4.32
N ALA A 75 -3.13 -10.10 3.55
CA ALA A 75 -2.69 -10.43 2.21
C ALA A 75 -3.06 -9.34 1.19
N PHE A 76 -2.17 -9.05 0.24
CA PHE A 76 -2.50 -8.32 -0.97
C PHE A 76 -3.19 -9.26 -1.96
N VAL A 77 -4.32 -8.82 -2.53
CA VAL A 77 -5.09 -9.64 -3.48
C VAL A 77 -4.37 -9.72 -4.84
N SER A 78 -3.61 -8.69 -5.18
CA SER A 78 -2.78 -8.66 -6.39
C SER A 78 -1.53 -7.82 -6.22
N ASP A 79 -0.55 -8.05 -7.10
CA ASP A 79 0.70 -7.30 -7.12
C ASP A 79 0.45 -5.80 -7.35
N VAL A 80 -0.53 -5.45 -8.21
CA VAL A 80 -0.93 -4.07 -8.48
C VAL A 80 -1.34 -3.33 -7.19
N GLN A 81 -2.03 -4.00 -6.27
CA GLN A 81 -2.39 -3.40 -4.98
C GLN A 81 -1.18 -3.22 -4.09
N PHE A 82 -0.24 -4.17 -4.07
CA PHE A 82 1.03 -4.02 -3.35
C PHE A 82 1.83 -2.82 -3.87
N PHE A 83 1.88 -2.62 -5.18
CA PHE A 83 2.59 -1.50 -5.80
C PHE A 83 2.00 -0.12 -5.47
N THR A 84 0.81 -0.05 -4.87
CA THR A 84 0.31 1.21 -4.30
C THR A 84 1.03 1.64 -3.02
N TYR A 85 1.72 0.72 -2.36
CA TYR A 85 2.50 0.98 -1.14
C TYR A 85 4.00 1.10 -1.43
N GLU A 86 4.53 0.20 -2.26
CA GLU A 86 5.97 0.07 -2.53
C GLU A 86 6.26 0.10 -4.03
N PRO A 87 7.38 0.68 -4.48
CA PRO A 87 7.71 0.75 -5.91
C PRO A 87 8.24 -0.57 -6.49
N ASP A 88 8.64 -1.51 -5.63
CA ASP A 88 9.25 -2.80 -5.95
C ASP A 88 9.20 -3.74 -4.73
N PHE A 89 9.67 -4.99 -4.90
CA PHE A 89 9.67 -5.99 -3.85
C PHE A 89 10.93 -5.97 -2.96
N ARG A 90 11.80 -4.95 -3.01
CA ARG A 90 13.04 -4.94 -2.20
C ARG A 90 12.78 -4.94 -0.70
N HIS A 91 11.63 -4.43 -0.28
CA HIS A 91 11.19 -4.45 1.12
C HIS A 91 10.43 -5.72 1.50
N VAL A 92 10.27 -6.68 0.57
CA VAL A 92 9.62 -7.97 0.84
C VAL A 92 10.65 -8.98 1.30
N ARG A 93 10.46 -9.49 2.51
CA ARG A 93 11.28 -10.56 3.09
C ARG A 93 10.69 -11.92 2.75
N LEU A 94 11.53 -12.84 2.26
CA LEU A 94 11.15 -14.24 2.12
C LEU A 94 11.25 -14.93 3.49
N VAL A 95 10.18 -15.61 3.88
CA VAL A 95 10.07 -16.42 5.09
C VAL A 95 9.53 -17.81 4.75
N SER A 96 9.57 -18.73 5.71
CA SER A 96 8.94 -20.04 5.55
C SER A 96 7.40 -19.94 5.44
N ASP A 97 6.75 -20.98 4.91
CA ASP A 97 5.29 -21.03 4.91
C ASP A 97 4.76 -21.18 6.34
N ALA A 98 5.47 -21.92 7.19
CA ALA A 98 5.17 -22.02 8.62
C ALA A 98 5.16 -20.66 9.33
N THR A 99 6.04 -19.72 8.96
CA THR A 99 6.04 -18.36 9.49
C THR A 99 4.73 -17.65 9.15
N VAL A 100 4.32 -17.64 7.88
CA VAL A 100 3.07 -16.97 7.46
C VAL A 100 1.84 -17.64 8.08
N GLU A 101 1.81 -18.97 8.12
CA GLU A 101 0.71 -19.77 8.72
C GLU A 101 0.60 -19.59 10.23
N SER A 102 1.67 -19.14 10.90
CA SER A 102 1.65 -18.87 12.35
C SER A 102 0.99 -17.53 12.73
N LEU A 103 0.87 -16.62 11.76
CA LEU A 103 0.26 -15.30 11.95
C LEU A 103 -1.27 -15.40 11.86
N PRO A 104 -2.04 -14.76 12.77
CA PRO A 104 -3.48 -14.67 12.63
C PRO A 104 -3.87 -13.99 11.31
N ALA A 105 -4.85 -14.53 10.58
CA ALA A 105 -5.33 -13.90 9.37
C ALA A 105 -6.10 -12.60 9.69
N GLY A 106 -5.77 -11.51 8.99
CA GLY A 106 -6.54 -10.26 8.99
C GLY A 106 -7.30 -10.05 7.68
N ASP A 107 -8.01 -8.92 7.60
CA ASP A 107 -8.63 -8.47 6.35
C ASP A 107 -7.56 -8.30 5.25
N PRO A 108 -7.91 -8.46 3.95
CA PRO A 108 -6.97 -8.17 2.88
C PRO A 108 -6.49 -6.72 2.93
N MET A 109 -5.27 -6.48 2.45
CA MET A 109 -4.79 -5.12 2.24
C MET A 109 -5.62 -4.45 1.14
N LEU A 110 -6.00 -3.19 1.40
CA LEU A 110 -6.70 -2.33 0.44
C LEU A 110 -5.68 -1.42 -0.26
N PRO A 111 -5.94 -0.97 -1.50
CA PRO A 111 -5.11 0.03 -2.16
C PRO A 111 -4.86 1.24 -1.27
N LYS A 112 -3.64 1.78 -1.30
CA LYS A 112 -3.23 2.91 -0.46
C LYS A 112 -4.08 4.15 -0.77
N ALA A 113 -4.41 4.92 0.27
CA ALA A 113 -5.06 6.21 0.10
C ALA A 113 -4.20 7.16 -0.76
N GLY A 114 -4.83 7.99 -1.59
CA GLY A 114 -4.15 9.02 -2.36
C GLY A 114 -3.24 8.50 -3.50
N SER A 115 -3.11 7.19 -3.67
CA SER A 115 -2.24 6.61 -4.71
C SER A 115 -2.98 6.20 -5.98
N ALA A 116 -4.26 5.89 -5.90
CA ALA A 116 -5.06 5.41 -7.04
C ALA A 116 -6.56 5.71 -6.84
N LEU A 117 -7.31 5.58 -7.92
CA LEU A 117 -8.76 5.42 -7.90
C LEU A 117 -9.09 3.93 -7.82
N VAL A 118 -10.29 3.57 -7.38
CA VAL A 118 -10.74 2.17 -7.36
C VAL A 118 -12.10 1.99 -8.01
N GLN A 119 -12.28 0.83 -8.63
CA GLN A 119 -13.52 0.42 -9.27
C GLN A 119 -13.67 -1.10 -9.19
N VAL A 120 -14.92 -1.55 -9.05
CA VAL A 120 -15.25 -2.97 -9.24
C VAL A 120 -15.48 -3.21 -10.74
N PRO A 121 -14.75 -4.15 -11.38
CA PRO A 121 -14.94 -4.43 -12.79
C PRO A 121 -16.41 -4.72 -13.14
N GLY A 122 -16.92 -4.06 -14.19
CA GLY A 122 -18.31 -4.16 -14.61
C GLY A 122 -19.27 -3.19 -13.91
N GLN A 123 -18.82 -2.39 -12.94
CA GLN A 123 -19.61 -1.32 -12.32
C GLN A 123 -19.16 0.05 -12.81
N ALA A 124 -20.08 0.99 -13.01
CA ALA A 124 -19.74 2.36 -13.43
C ALA A 124 -19.19 3.24 -12.30
N ALA A 125 -19.37 2.84 -11.03
CA ALA A 125 -18.99 3.64 -9.88
C ALA A 125 -17.47 3.60 -9.65
N VAL A 126 -16.85 4.78 -9.61
CA VAL A 126 -15.41 4.96 -9.35
C VAL A 126 -15.23 5.76 -8.07
N TYR A 127 -14.28 5.34 -7.24
CA TYR A 127 -14.05 5.94 -5.92
C TYR A 127 -12.64 6.50 -5.82
N ALA A 128 -12.54 7.72 -5.28
CA ALA A 128 -11.31 8.28 -4.75
C ALA A 128 -11.05 7.74 -3.34
N LEU A 129 -9.80 7.39 -3.04
CA LEU A 129 -9.39 6.93 -1.72
C LEU A 129 -8.73 8.05 -0.92
N VAL A 130 -9.32 8.38 0.22
CA VAL A 130 -8.80 9.40 1.14
C VAL A 130 -8.31 8.72 2.42
N ALA A 131 -7.23 9.24 3.00
CA ALA A 131 -6.67 8.70 4.22
C ALA A 131 -7.69 8.76 5.37
N ASN A 132 -7.74 7.69 6.15
CA ASN A 132 -8.54 7.63 7.37
C ASN A 132 -7.58 7.65 8.57
N PRO A 133 -7.44 8.77 9.30
CA PRO A 133 -6.49 8.89 10.39
C PRO A 133 -6.81 7.94 11.56
N GLU A 134 -8.09 7.57 11.75
CA GLU A 134 -8.50 6.65 12.82
C GLU A 134 -8.22 5.19 12.46
N ARG A 135 -8.25 4.85 11.16
CA ARG A 135 -7.98 3.50 10.66
C ARG A 135 -7.15 3.57 9.36
N PRO A 136 -5.82 3.77 9.44
CA PRO A 136 -4.97 4.07 8.28
C PRO A 136 -5.02 3.02 7.15
N LEU A 137 -5.29 1.76 7.51
CA LEU A 137 -5.40 0.65 6.55
C LEU A 137 -6.82 0.43 5.99
N TYR A 138 -7.77 1.32 6.33
CA TYR A 138 -9.17 1.31 5.89
C TYR A 138 -9.54 2.70 5.36
N PRO A 139 -9.09 3.05 4.14
CA PRO A 139 -9.29 4.38 3.60
C PRO A 139 -10.76 4.69 3.34
N VAL A 140 -11.07 5.97 3.28
CA VAL A 140 -12.41 6.47 2.98
C VAL A 140 -12.61 6.44 1.46
N ALA A 141 -13.57 5.65 0.99
CA ALA A 141 -13.97 5.61 -0.42
C ALA A 141 -15.01 6.68 -0.71
N ARG A 142 -14.71 7.58 -1.63
CA ARG A 142 -15.54 8.72 -2.00
C ARG A 142 -15.93 8.65 -3.47
N LEU A 143 -17.23 8.61 -3.74
CA LEU A 143 -17.75 8.44 -5.10
C LEU A 143 -17.42 9.65 -5.99
N LEU A 144 -16.88 9.39 -7.18
CA LEU A 144 -16.83 10.33 -8.28
C LEU A 144 -18.16 10.27 -9.03
N THR A 145 -18.98 11.31 -8.89
CA THR A 145 -20.38 11.31 -9.37
C THR A 145 -20.52 11.46 -10.88
N SER A 146 -19.46 11.87 -11.57
CA SER A 146 -19.44 12.03 -13.02
C SER A 146 -18.01 12.07 -13.55
N GLU A 147 -17.86 11.81 -14.85
CA GLU A 147 -16.61 12.02 -15.58
C GLU A 147 -16.11 13.46 -15.45
N ARG A 148 -17.01 14.45 -15.47
CA ARG A 148 -16.63 15.86 -15.28
C ARG A 148 -15.95 16.09 -13.93
N VAL A 149 -16.46 15.47 -12.86
CA VAL A 149 -15.81 15.51 -11.53
C VAL A 149 -14.45 14.81 -11.58
N ALA A 150 -14.38 13.62 -12.18
CA ALA A 150 -13.13 12.87 -12.29
C ALA A 150 -12.06 13.63 -13.08
N THR A 151 -12.40 14.19 -14.24
CA THR A 151 -11.49 14.99 -15.09
C THR A 151 -11.06 16.29 -14.40
N THR A 152 -11.96 16.95 -13.68
CA THR A 152 -11.61 18.16 -12.91
C THR A 152 -10.66 17.82 -11.76
N ALA A 153 -10.95 16.74 -11.03
CA ALA A 153 -10.17 16.33 -9.87
C ALA A 153 -8.85 15.67 -10.24
N TYR A 154 -8.76 14.87 -11.31
CA TYR A 154 -7.62 14.00 -11.62
C TYR A 154 -7.01 14.19 -13.02
N GLY A 155 -7.60 15.04 -13.87
CA GLY A 155 -7.15 15.29 -15.24
C GLY A 155 -7.77 14.36 -16.27
N THR A 156 -7.49 14.59 -17.55
CA THR A 156 -8.11 13.89 -18.69
C THR A 156 -7.79 12.39 -18.77
N HIS A 157 -6.74 11.94 -18.08
CA HIS A 157 -6.29 10.55 -18.05
C HIS A 157 -6.63 9.85 -16.73
N TRP A 158 -7.66 10.31 -16.01
CA TRP A 158 -8.03 9.78 -14.70
C TRP A 158 -8.35 8.27 -14.73
N GLU A 159 -8.84 7.74 -15.85
CA GLU A 159 -9.13 6.31 -15.99
C GLU A 159 -7.88 5.43 -15.89
N GLU A 160 -6.72 5.97 -16.26
CA GLU A 160 -5.45 5.27 -16.09
C GLU A 160 -5.09 5.12 -14.61
N LEU A 161 -5.71 5.86 -13.69
CA LEU A 161 -5.46 5.77 -12.25
C LEU A 161 -6.31 4.70 -11.55
N ILE A 162 -7.20 4.01 -12.26
CA ILE A 162 -8.15 3.05 -11.67
C ILE A 162 -7.45 1.72 -11.40
N VAL A 163 -7.34 1.35 -10.13
CA VAL A 163 -6.94 0.01 -9.69
C VAL A 163 -8.19 -0.85 -9.45
N PRO A 164 -8.31 -2.03 -10.09
CA PRO A 164 -9.45 -2.90 -9.88
C PRO A 164 -9.47 -3.50 -8.47
N VAL A 165 -10.66 -3.55 -7.87
CA VAL A 165 -10.92 -4.19 -6.58
C VAL A 165 -12.12 -5.13 -6.68
N THR A 166 -12.20 -6.12 -5.79
CA THR A 166 -13.38 -7.00 -5.71
C THR A 166 -14.53 -6.32 -4.97
N GLY A 167 -15.77 -6.82 -5.15
CA GLY A 167 -16.92 -6.32 -4.37
C GLY A 167 -16.73 -6.49 -2.86
N SER A 168 -16.09 -7.57 -2.42
CA SER A 168 -15.75 -7.80 -1.01
C SER A 168 -14.72 -6.79 -0.49
N GLN A 169 -13.72 -6.42 -1.31
CA GLN A 169 -12.79 -5.34 -0.95
C GLN A 169 -13.53 -4.00 -0.88
N LEU A 170 -14.47 -3.74 -1.80
CA LEU A 170 -15.26 -2.50 -1.79
C LEU A 170 -16.05 -2.34 -0.47
N ALA A 171 -16.56 -3.43 0.09
CA ALA A 171 -17.31 -3.41 1.35
C ALA A 171 -16.47 -3.11 2.59
N LEU A 172 -15.13 -3.21 2.50
CA LEU A 172 -14.22 -2.94 3.61
C LEU A 172 -13.80 -1.46 3.71
N PHE A 173 -13.97 -0.67 2.66
CA PHE A 173 -13.70 0.77 2.72
C PHE A 173 -14.70 1.47 3.63
N VAL A 174 -14.25 2.57 4.26
CA VAL A 174 -15.16 3.45 4.98
C VAL A 174 -15.90 4.31 3.95
N PRO A 175 -17.24 4.30 3.88
CA PRO A 175 -17.97 5.15 2.93
C PRO A 175 -17.80 6.62 3.30
N GLY A 176 -17.48 7.46 2.32
CA GLY A 176 -17.40 8.91 2.48
C GLY A 176 -18.39 9.67 1.61
N ALA A 177 -18.53 10.96 1.89
CA ALA A 177 -19.31 11.85 1.04
C ALA A 177 -18.78 11.85 -0.40
N ALA A 178 -19.67 11.96 -1.38
CA ALA A 178 -19.29 12.08 -2.78
C ALA A 178 -18.38 13.30 -3.02
N VAL A 179 -17.53 13.21 -4.04
CA VAL A 179 -16.60 14.28 -4.40
C VAL A 179 -17.35 15.38 -5.14
N SER A 180 -17.10 16.64 -4.75
CA SER A 180 -17.67 17.80 -5.41
C SER A 180 -16.68 18.43 -6.42
N LEU A 181 -17.20 19.20 -7.39
CA LEU A 181 -16.38 19.80 -8.45
C LEU A 181 -15.32 20.81 -7.97
N THR A 182 -15.55 21.44 -6.82
CA THR A 182 -14.68 22.50 -6.27
C THR A 182 -13.69 21.98 -5.23
N GLU A 183 -13.73 20.68 -4.95
CA GLU A 183 -12.96 20.09 -3.89
C GLU A 183 -11.57 19.66 -4.35
N VAL A 184 -10.56 20.00 -3.55
CA VAL A 184 -9.19 19.54 -3.74
C VAL A 184 -8.98 18.29 -2.89
N LEU A 185 -8.81 17.14 -3.55
CA LEU A 185 -8.49 15.90 -2.87
C LEU A 185 -6.98 15.75 -2.66
N PRO A 186 -6.55 15.13 -1.55
CA PRO A 186 -5.16 14.75 -1.36
C PRO A 186 -4.73 13.74 -2.43
N LYS A 187 -3.55 13.96 -2.99
CA LYS A 187 -2.96 13.18 -4.10
C LYS A 187 -1.50 12.87 -3.78
N ASP A 188 -1.28 12.17 -2.68
CA ASP A 188 0.06 12.00 -2.09
C ASP A 188 1.07 11.48 -3.12
N THR A 189 0.72 10.44 -3.87
CA THR A 189 1.53 9.92 -4.97
C THR A 189 0.64 9.15 -5.95
N LEU A 190 -0.01 9.85 -6.88
CA LEU A 190 -0.87 9.19 -7.87
C LEU A 190 -0.04 8.28 -8.78
N LEU A 191 -0.44 7.01 -8.85
CA LEU A 191 0.16 5.97 -9.66
C LEU A 191 -0.88 5.49 -10.68
N SER A 192 -0.54 5.63 -11.96
CA SER A 192 -1.36 5.08 -13.02
C SER A 192 -1.12 3.57 -13.18
N LEU A 193 -2.11 2.82 -13.64
CA LEU A 193 -1.99 1.42 -14.03
C LEU A 193 -0.81 1.17 -14.96
N PRO A 194 -0.52 2.00 -15.99
CA PRO A 194 0.71 1.85 -16.78
C PRO A 194 1.99 1.95 -15.93
N ILE A 195 2.04 2.84 -14.94
CA ILE A 195 3.19 2.96 -14.02
C ILE A 195 3.29 1.72 -13.13
N LEU A 196 2.20 1.31 -12.49
CA LEU A 196 2.14 0.13 -11.62
C LEU A 196 2.51 -1.14 -12.40
N THR A 197 1.99 -1.29 -13.61
CA THR A 197 2.29 -2.41 -14.49
C THR A 197 3.75 -2.39 -14.93
N ARG A 198 4.31 -1.21 -15.23
CA ARG A 198 5.74 -1.07 -15.56
C ARG A 198 6.64 -1.42 -14.38
N GLN A 199 6.29 -1.00 -13.16
CA GLN A 199 7.02 -1.37 -11.95
C GLN A 199 7.04 -2.89 -11.77
N MET A 200 5.89 -3.52 -11.94
CA MET A 200 5.76 -4.98 -11.95
C MET A 200 6.62 -5.62 -13.06
N THR A 201 6.51 -5.17 -14.32
CA THR A 201 7.31 -5.74 -15.43
C THR A 201 8.80 -5.56 -15.22
N SER A 202 9.24 -4.36 -14.81
CA SER A 202 10.66 -4.06 -14.52
C SER A 202 11.19 -4.98 -13.43
N PHE A 203 10.38 -5.28 -12.41
CA PHE A 203 10.72 -6.26 -11.40
C PHE A 203 10.87 -7.67 -11.98
N LEU A 204 9.89 -8.17 -12.74
CA LEU A 204 9.95 -9.51 -13.35
C LEU A 204 11.17 -9.68 -14.26
N THR A 205 11.57 -8.63 -14.96
CA THR A 205 12.76 -8.65 -15.82
C THR A 205 14.08 -8.53 -15.07
N SER A 206 14.08 -7.91 -13.88
CA SER A 206 15.29 -7.74 -13.05
C SER A 206 15.51 -8.88 -12.06
N PHE A 207 14.48 -9.68 -11.76
CA PHE A 207 14.57 -10.85 -10.91
C PHE A 207 14.06 -12.10 -11.66
N ALA A 208 14.95 -12.75 -12.41
CA ALA A 208 14.83 -14.16 -12.75
C ALA A 208 15.10 -15.01 -11.48
N TRP A 209 14.20 -14.90 -10.50
CA TRP A 209 14.25 -15.71 -9.29
C TRP A 209 13.48 -17.01 -9.51
N ALA A 210 13.99 -18.10 -8.94
CA ALA A 210 13.52 -19.47 -9.16
C ALA A 210 12.01 -19.63 -8.91
N GLY A 211 11.20 -19.55 -9.97
CA GLY A 211 9.78 -19.93 -9.94
C GLY A 211 8.76 -18.84 -9.63
N TYR A 212 9.08 -17.54 -9.74
CA TYR A 212 8.07 -16.48 -9.58
C TYR A 212 6.98 -16.55 -10.66
N VAL A 213 5.71 -16.62 -10.25
CA VAL A 213 4.54 -16.48 -11.15
C VAL A 213 3.75 -15.23 -10.74
N PRO A 214 3.62 -14.21 -11.62
CA PRO A 214 2.88 -12.98 -11.32
C PRO A 214 1.40 -13.22 -11.08
N ARG A 215 0.80 -12.51 -10.14
CA ARG A 215 -0.64 -12.56 -9.89
C ARG A 215 -1.31 -11.30 -10.41
N LEU A 216 -1.70 -11.34 -11.69
CA LEU A 216 -2.61 -10.36 -12.26
C LEU A 216 -4.01 -10.60 -11.66
N ALA A 217 -4.68 -9.54 -11.20
CA ALA A 217 -6.09 -9.57 -10.82
C ALA A 217 -6.97 -9.71 -12.08
N LEU A 218 -6.80 -10.80 -12.83
CA LEU A 218 -7.69 -11.17 -13.92
C LEU A 218 -8.40 -12.45 -13.49
N GLY A 219 -9.72 -12.33 -13.40
CA GLY A 219 -10.59 -13.27 -12.71
C GLY A 219 -10.50 -14.73 -13.15
N ARG A 220 -10.83 -15.59 -12.19
CA ARG A 220 -11.81 -16.64 -12.41
C ARG A 220 -13.02 -16.35 -11.55
#